data_AF-A0A957D4M2-F1
#
_entry.id   AF-A0A957D4M2-F1
#
_cell.length_a   1.000
_cell.length_b   1.000
_cell.length_c   1.000
_cell.angle_alpha   90.00
_cell.angle_beta   90.00
_cell.angle_gamma   90.00
#
_symmetry.space_group_name_H-M   'P 1'
#
loop_
_entity.id
_entity.type
_entity.pdbx_description
1 polymer ?
#
loop_
_entity_poly.entity_id
_entity_poly.type
_entity_poly.pdbx_seq_one_letter_code
_entity_poly.pdbx_strand_id
1 'polypeptide(L)'
;MNIPKREEGQGLVEYALVLVLVAVAIIIILTILGSSVALVYVRVAGGFSGQSITGSGTEYVVLNADISVSGALSCNVTINNATVAVIEDGKLLEDDNSGNISVSAPGGSASMSGTTNNIGLADGLSTSLSGVTCGSSMSIGNTGYKVKVNP
;
A
#
# COMPACT_ATOMS: atom_id res chain seq x y z
N MET A 1 -16.14 -62.49 -34.06
CA MET A 1 -15.68 -61.10 -34.31
C MET A 1 -15.96 -60.31 -33.04
N ASN A 2 -14.94 -60.01 -32.23
CA ASN A 2 -15.09 -59.39 -30.92
C ASN A 2 -14.42 -58.01 -30.94
N ILE A 3 -15.21 -56.94 -31.01
CA ILE A 3 -14.74 -55.55 -31.02
C ILE A 3 -14.61 -55.09 -29.55
N PRO A 4 -13.42 -54.70 -29.05
CA PRO A 4 -13.27 -54.22 -27.68
C PRO A 4 -13.97 -52.86 -27.47
N LYS A 5 -14.49 -52.69 -26.26
CA LYS A 5 -15.37 -51.59 -25.82
C LYS A 5 -14.65 -50.23 -25.79
N ARG A 6 -15.44 -49.21 -26.14
CA ARG A 6 -15.18 -47.76 -26.13
C ARG A 6 -14.35 -47.28 -24.91
N GLU A 7 -13.26 -46.56 -25.18
CA GLU A 7 -12.50 -45.80 -24.18
C GLU A 7 -13.16 -44.41 -24.02
N GLU A 8 -14.03 -44.27 -23.02
CA GLU A 8 -14.78 -43.02 -22.77
C GLU A 8 -14.26 -42.23 -21.55
N GLY A 9 -13.25 -42.76 -20.85
CA GLY A 9 -12.71 -42.15 -19.63
C GLY A 9 -11.40 -41.39 -19.81
N GLN A 10 -10.69 -41.58 -20.93
CA GLN A 10 -9.31 -41.10 -21.07
C GLN A 10 -9.21 -39.62 -21.46
N GLY A 11 -10.21 -39.07 -22.15
CA GLY A 11 -10.23 -37.64 -22.50
C GLY A 11 -10.40 -36.71 -21.30
N LEU A 12 -11.18 -37.12 -20.28
CA LEU A 12 -11.42 -36.28 -19.09
C LEU A 12 -10.15 -36.00 -18.28
N VAL A 13 -9.24 -36.98 -18.21
CA VAL A 13 -7.97 -36.83 -17.49
C VAL A 13 -7.00 -35.92 -18.25
N GLU A 14 -6.93 -36.03 -19.57
CA GLU A 14 -6.06 -35.16 -20.38
C GLU A 14 -6.46 -33.69 -20.28
N TYR A 15 -7.76 -33.37 -20.41
CA TYR A 15 -8.22 -31.99 -20.22
C TYR A 15 -8.01 -31.50 -18.79
N ALA A 16 -8.18 -32.37 -17.78
CA ALA A 16 -7.89 -32.01 -16.39
C ALA A 16 -6.40 -31.65 -16.19
N LEU A 17 -5.47 -32.42 -16.77
CA LEU A 17 -4.03 -32.14 -16.67
C LEU A 17 -3.62 -30.84 -17.38
N VAL A 18 -4.20 -30.56 -18.55
CA VAL A 18 -3.99 -29.27 -19.23
C VAL A 18 -4.56 -28.11 -18.41
N LEU A 19 -5.73 -28.27 -17.79
CA LEU A 19 -6.31 -27.23 -16.92
C LEU A 19 -5.44 -26.97 -15.68
N VAL A 20 -4.87 -28.01 -15.06
CA VAL A 20 -3.94 -27.85 -13.94
C VAL A 20 -2.68 -27.11 -14.38
N LEU A 21 -2.12 -27.45 -15.56
CA LEU A 21 -0.95 -26.75 -16.11
C LEU A 21 -1.24 -25.26 -16.35
N VAL A 22 -2.38 -24.94 -16.96
CA VAL A 22 -2.81 -23.55 -17.19
C VAL A 22 -3.04 -22.82 -15.87
N ALA A 23 -3.63 -23.47 -14.87
CA ALA A 23 -3.83 -22.87 -13.55
C ALA A 23 -2.50 -22.48 -12.89
N VAL A 24 -1.50 -23.35 -12.94
CA VAL A 24 -0.14 -23.05 -12.43
C VAL A 24 0.48 -21.89 -13.20
N ALA A 25 0.35 -21.87 -14.54
CA ALA A 25 0.86 -20.78 -15.36
C ALA A 25 0.20 -19.42 -15.01
N ILE A 26 -1.12 -19.40 -14.78
CA ILE A 26 -1.85 -18.18 -14.38
C ILE A 26 -1.36 -17.67 -13.03
N ILE A 27 -1.14 -18.55 -12.05
CA ILE A 27 -0.64 -18.15 -10.73
C ILE A 27 0.72 -17.45 -10.86
N ILE A 28 1.63 -18.01 -11.67
CA ILE A 28 2.97 -17.42 -11.91
C ILE A 28 2.84 -16.03 -12.57
N ILE A 29 1.95 -15.88 -13.54
CA ILE A 29 1.73 -14.59 -14.20
C ILE A 29 1.17 -13.58 -13.21
N LEU A 30 0.15 -13.95 -12.43
CA LEU A 30 -0.50 -13.05 -11.48
C LEU A 30 0.44 -12.61 -10.35
N THR A 31 1.35 -13.47 -9.88
CA THR A 31 2.32 -13.11 -8.84
C THR A 31 3.31 -12.06 -9.33
N ILE A 32 3.83 -12.19 -10.57
CA ILE A 32 4.77 -11.22 -11.15
C ILE A 32 4.06 -9.89 -11.47
N LEU A 33 2.84 -9.95 -12.00
CA LEU A 33 2.09 -8.75 -12.36
C LEU A 33 1.66 -7.93 -11.14
N GLY A 34 1.41 -8.56 -9.99
CA GLY A 34 0.96 -7.88 -8.77
C GLY A 34 1.84 -6.69 -8.37
N SER A 35 3.15 -6.91 -8.29
CA SER A 35 4.15 -5.87 -7.98
C SER A 35 4.13 -4.70 -8.98
N SER A 36 4.09 -5.03 -10.27
CA SER A 36 4.10 -4.03 -11.34
C SER A 36 2.85 -3.14 -11.32
N VAL A 37 1.68 -3.73 -11.06
CA VAL A 37 0.41 -3.01 -10.94
C VAL A 37 0.40 -2.13 -9.69
N ALA A 38 0.92 -2.64 -8.55
CA ALA A 38 1.04 -1.87 -7.32
C ALA A 38 1.89 -0.61 -7.53
N LEU A 39 3.02 -0.70 -8.23
CA LEU A 39 3.88 0.47 -8.51
C LEU A 39 3.14 1.55 -9.31
N VAL A 40 2.39 1.15 -10.34
CA VAL A 40 1.59 2.10 -11.14
C VAL A 40 0.51 2.76 -10.29
N TYR A 41 -0.20 1.98 -9.46
CA TYR A 41 -1.18 2.51 -8.52
C TYR A 41 -0.56 3.54 -7.57
N VAL A 42 0.58 3.22 -6.96
CA VAL A 42 1.29 4.12 -6.03
C VAL A 42 1.66 5.44 -6.70
N ARG A 43 2.20 5.39 -7.92
CA ARG A 43 2.58 6.61 -8.66
C ARG A 43 1.38 7.49 -8.98
N VAL A 44 0.27 6.87 -9.39
CA VAL A 44 -0.97 7.59 -9.72
C VAL A 44 -1.62 8.16 -8.46
N ALA A 45 -1.81 7.36 -7.42
CA ALA A 45 -2.40 7.78 -6.16
C ALA A 45 -1.55 8.85 -5.47
N GLY A 46 -0.23 8.65 -5.40
CA GLY A 46 0.71 9.63 -4.85
C GLY A 46 0.68 10.95 -5.60
N GLY A 47 0.67 10.90 -6.93
CA GLY A 47 0.55 12.09 -7.79
C GLY A 47 -0.75 12.85 -7.58
N PHE A 48 -1.89 12.17 -7.42
CA PHE A 48 -3.17 12.81 -7.09
C PHE A 48 -3.17 13.48 -5.72
N SER A 49 -2.42 12.94 -4.76
CA SER A 49 -2.21 13.54 -3.43
C SER A 49 -1.16 14.65 -3.41
N GLY A 50 -0.58 15.01 -4.56
CA GLY A 50 0.45 16.05 -4.67
C GLY A 50 1.84 15.63 -4.22
N GLN A 51 2.10 14.33 -4.08
CA GLN A 51 3.42 13.81 -3.75
C GLN A 51 4.29 13.75 -5.01
N SER A 52 5.50 14.30 -4.90
CA SER A 52 6.52 14.18 -5.95
C SER A 52 7.25 12.85 -5.80
N ILE A 53 7.15 11.99 -6.81
CA ILE A 53 7.86 10.71 -6.90
C ILE A 53 8.87 10.84 -8.04
N THR A 54 10.13 10.99 -7.67
CA THR A 54 11.28 11.24 -8.53
C THR A 54 11.83 9.96 -9.15
N GLY A 55 11.60 8.81 -8.52
CA GLY A 55 12.11 7.51 -8.94
C GLY A 55 13.61 7.33 -8.66
N SER A 56 14.20 8.12 -7.77
CA SER A 56 15.61 8.01 -7.37
C SER A 56 15.75 8.10 -5.85
N GLY A 57 16.58 7.22 -5.29
CA GLY A 57 16.70 7.04 -3.85
C GLY A 57 15.44 6.41 -3.23
N THR A 58 15.40 6.37 -1.90
CA THR A 58 14.25 5.84 -1.15
C THR A 58 13.18 6.93 -1.00
N GLU A 59 11.98 6.62 -1.48
CA GLU A 59 10.81 7.50 -1.47
C GLU A 59 9.67 6.83 -0.72
N TYR A 60 9.03 7.59 0.16
CA TYR A 60 7.87 7.16 0.94
C TYR A 60 6.62 7.84 0.42
N VAL A 61 5.68 7.05 -0.10
CA VAL A 61 4.45 7.54 -0.71
C VAL A 61 3.26 7.18 0.16
N VAL A 62 2.61 8.17 0.74
CA VAL A 62 1.40 7.99 1.56
C VAL A 62 0.22 7.70 0.63
N LEU A 63 -0.42 6.54 0.76
CA LEU A 63 -1.55 6.14 -0.09
C LEU A 63 -2.89 6.47 0.54
N ASN A 64 -2.99 6.31 1.84
CA ASN A 64 -4.13 6.71 2.65
C ASN A 64 -3.64 7.07 4.07
N ALA A 65 -4.47 7.84 4.78
CA ALA A 65 -4.29 8.12 6.19
C ALA A 65 -5.65 8.46 6.82
N ASP A 66 -6.07 7.65 7.79
CA ASP A 66 -7.28 7.86 8.58
C ASP A 66 -6.98 8.77 9.76
N ILE A 67 -7.22 10.06 9.57
CA ILE A 67 -6.87 11.11 10.52
C ILE A 67 -8.09 11.47 11.39
N SER A 68 -7.95 11.30 12.70
CA SER A 68 -8.89 11.80 13.71
C SER A 68 -8.30 13.00 14.42
N VAL A 69 -9.11 14.06 14.58
CA VAL A 69 -8.72 15.28 15.29
C VAL A 69 -9.71 15.49 16.43
N SER A 70 -9.21 15.70 17.65
CA SER A 70 -10.03 16.04 18.80
C SER A 70 -9.44 17.20 19.58
N GLY A 71 -10.27 18.10 20.11
CA GLY A 71 -9.86 19.31 20.82
C GLY A 71 -10.41 20.58 20.17
N ALA A 72 -10.21 21.72 20.83
CA ALA A 72 -10.80 23.00 20.41
C ALA A 72 -9.75 24.01 19.93
N LEU A 73 -8.86 24.45 20.83
CA LEU A 73 -7.73 25.35 20.52
C LEU A 73 -6.41 24.58 20.39
N SER A 74 -6.21 23.62 21.29
CA SER A 74 -5.14 22.62 21.25
C SER A 74 -5.77 21.27 20.94
N CYS A 75 -5.33 20.66 19.84
CA CYS A 75 -5.84 19.42 19.29
C CYS A 75 -4.89 18.26 19.55
N ASN A 76 -5.46 17.09 19.76
CA ASN A 76 -4.79 15.82 19.54
C ASN A 76 -5.12 15.34 18.13
N VAL A 77 -4.10 15.05 17.34
CA VAL A 77 -4.24 14.47 16.00
C VAL A 77 -3.75 13.04 16.05
N THR A 78 -4.62 12.10 15.76
CA THR A 78 -4.31 10.67 15.71
C THR A 78 -4.43 10.17 14.28
N ILE A 79 -3.41 9.47 13.80
CA ILE A 79 -3.48 8.65 12.61
C ILE A 79 -3.79 7.23 13.10
N ASN A 80 -4.99 6.75 12.79
CA ASN A 80 -5.45 5.44 13.26
C ASN A 80 -4.93 4.31 12.37
N ASN A 81 -4.88 4.59 11.07
CA ASN A 81 -4.33 3.71 10.06
C ASN A 81 -3.75 4.56 8.93
N ALA A 82 -2.60 4.16 8.41
CA ALA A 82 -2.00 4.71 7.22
C ALA A 82 -1.29 3.59 6.47
N THR A 83 -1.41 3.63 5.15
CA THR A 83 -0.65 2.79 4.25
C THR A 83 0.38 3.64 3.50
N VAL A 84 1.64 3.23 3.56
CA VAL A 84 2.77 3.89 2.89
C VAL A 84 3.45 2.90 1.96
N ALA A 85 3.63 3.28 0.70
CA ALA A 85 4.47 2.53 -0.22
C ALA A 85 5.92 3.01 -0.11
N VAL A 86 6.87 2.07 -0.18
CA VAL A 86 8.29 2.36 -0.20
C VAL A 86 8.83 2.06 -1.58
N ILE A 87 9.41 3.08 -2.21
CA ILE A 87 10.04 2.98 -3.53
C ILE A 87 11.53 3.22 -3.33
N GLU A 88 12.38 2.43 -3.97
CA GLU A 88 13.81 2.72 -4.08
C GLU A 88 14.22 2.64 -5.55
N ASP A 89 14.82 3.72 -6.06
CA ASP A 89 15.27 3.83 -7.46
C ASP A 89 14.17 3.42 -8.46
N GLY A 90 12.93 3.81 -8.15
CA GLY A 90 11.76 3.60 -9.00
C GLY A 90 11.12 2.22 -8.90
N LYS A 91 11.64 1.30 -8.09
CA LYS A 91 11.04 -0.02 -7.80
C LYS A 91 10.42 -0.04 -6.40
N LEU A 92 9.34 -0.80 -6.19
CA LEU A 92 8.84 -1.09 -4.86
C LEU A 92 9.85 -1.90 -4.05
N LEU A 93 10.11 -1.47 -2.81
CA LEU A 93 10.82 -2.25 -1.82
C LEU A 93 9.83 -3.18 -1.13
N GLU A 94 9.82 -4.44 -1.55
CA GLU A 94 8.94 -5.49 -1.05
C GLU A 94 9.59 -6.21 0.14
N ASP A 95 8.77 -6.89 0.94
CA ASP A 95 9.18 -7.83 1.98
C ASP A 95 10.15 -7.28 3.03
N ASP A 96 9.57 -6.84 4.15
CA ASP A 96 10.27 -6.48 5.38
C ASP A 96 11.23 -5.28 5.30
N ASN A 97 11.04 -4.40 4.32
CA ASN A 97 11.76 -3.13 4.23
C ASN A 97 11.13 -2.04 5.09
N SER A 98 11.94 -1.09 5.57
CA SER A 98 11.48 -0.05 6.49
C SER A 98 10.60 0.98 5.78
N GLY A 99 9.34 1.07 6.20
CA GLY A 99 8.37 2.08 5.79
C GLY A 99 8.25 3.17 6.85
N ASN A 100 9.01 4.26 6.71
CA ASN A 100 9.06 5.35 7.69
C ASN A 100 8.35 6.58 7.15
N ILE A 101 7.52 7.21 7.97
CA ILE A 101 6.85 8.43 7.59
C ILE A 101 6.80 9.39 8.76
N SER A 102 7.13 10.65 8.51
CA SER A 102 7.01 11.71 9.52
C SER A 102 5.64 12.38 9.42
N VAL A 103 5.11 12.76 10.57
CA VAL A 103 3.92 13.58 10.72
C VAL A 103 4.35 14.86 11.41
N SER A 104 4.09 16.01 10.82
CA SER A 104 4.52 17.30 11.36
C SER A 104 3.36 18.29 11.37
N ALA A 105 3.16 18.96 12.49
CA ALA A 105 2.19 20.04 12.62
C ALA A 105 2.73 21.14 13.53
N PRO A 106 2.21 22.38 13.46
CA PRO A 106 2.53 23.42 14.45
C PRO A 106 2.19 22.95 15.87
N GLY A 107 3.22 22.70 16.66
CA GLY A 107 3.13 22.15 18.01
C GLY A 107 3.90 20.84 18.23
N GLY A 108 4.30 20.13 17.17
CA GLY A 108 5.14 18.93 17.31
C GLY A 108 5.25 18.08 16.05
N SER A 109 6.08 17.05 16.13
CA SER A 109 6.24 16.03 15.09
C SER A 109 6.29 14.64 15.71
N ALA A 110 5.78 13.64 15.00
CA ALA A 110 5.99 12.24 15.32
C ALA A 110 6.36 11.46 14.06
N SER A 111 6.74 10.20 14.24
CA SER A 111 6.97 9.27 13.14
C SER A 111 6.11 8.05 13.30
N MET A 112 5.71 7.47 12.17
CA MET A 112 5.20 6.11 12.10
C MET A 112 6.22 5.27 11.35
N SER A 113 6.39 4.03 11.78
CA SER A 113 7.24 3.06 11.11
C SER A 113 6.57 1.70 11.09
N GLY A 114 6.65 1.03 9.95
CA GLY A 114 6.28 -0.37 9.79
C GLY A 114 7.23 -1.04 8.82
N THR A 115 6.93 -2.29 8.48
CA THR A 115 7.64 -3.00 7.41
C THR A 115 6.74 -3.22 6.20
N THR A 116 7.34 -3.28 5.02
CA THR A 116 6.62 -3.52 3.78
C THR A 116 6.20 -4.98 3.65
N ASN A 117 5.04 -5.21 3.06
CA ASN A 117 4.61 -6.54 2.65
C ASN A 117 5.18 -6.92 1.26
N ASN A 118 4.71 -8.05 0.72
CA ASN A 118 5.08 -8.61 -0.59
C ASN A 118 4.68 -7.78 -1.82
N ILE A 119 4.05 -6.61 -1.64
CA ILE A 119 3.78 -5.63 -2.69
C ILE A 119 4.30 -4.23 -2.32
N GLY A 120 5.24 -4.15 -1.38
CA GLY A 120 5.96 -2.93 -1.05
C GLY A 120 5.16 -1.90 -0.25
N LEU A 121 4.11 -2.34 0.45
CA LEU A 121 3.25 -1.49 1.27
C LEU A 121 3.49 -1.77 2.75
N ALA A 122 3.81 -0.73 3.52
CA ALA A 122 3.75 -0.74 4.97
C ALA A 122 2.35 -0.26 5.40
N ASP A 123 1.57 -1.13 6.03
CA ASP A 123 0.16 -0.88 6.38
C ASP A 123 -0.07 -0.93 7.89
N GLY A 124 -1.19 -0.35 8.36
CA GLY A 124 -1.51 -0.34 9.79
C GLY A 124 -0.70 0.67 10.59
N LEU A 125 -0.04 1.63 9.94
CA LEU A 125 0.79 2.61 10.63
C LEU A 125 -0.10 3.58 11.40
N SER A 126 0.25 3.81 12.67
CA SER A 126 -0.50 4.70 13.54
C SER A 126 0.43 5.52 14.44
N THR A 127 0.01 6.73 14.76
CA THR A 127 0.68 7.61 15.72
C THR A 127 -0.28 8.69 16.21
N SER A 128 0.12 9.45 17.22
CA SER A 128 -0.63 10.60 17.71
C SER A 128 0.29 11.77 18.04
N LEU A 129 -0.11 12.98 17.68
CA LEU A 129 0.49 14.24 18.11
C LEU A 129 -0.48 14.97 19.03
N SER A 130 -0.02 15.31 20.23
CA SER A 130 -0.75 16.18 21.14
C SER A 130 -0.20 17.61 21.10
N GLY A 131 -1.03 18.60 21.43
CA GLY A 131 -0.60 20.00 21.48
C GLY A 131 -0.58 20.71 20.13
N VAL A 132 -1.21 20.13 19.10
CA VAL A 132 -1.29 20.72 17.77
C VAL A 132 -2.25 21.92 17.81
N THR A 133 -1.90 23.04 17.19
CA THR A 133 -2.85 24.15 17.08
C THR A 133 -3.99 23.76 16.12
N CYS A 134 -5.22 23.70 16.61
CA CYS A 134 -6.39 23.35 15.80
C CYS A 134 -6.57 24.33 14.62
N GLY A 135 -6.99 23.85 13.45
CA GLY A 135 -7.12 24.68 12.24
C GLY A 135 -5.80 24.91 11.48
N SER A 136 -4.66 24.51 12.04
CA SER A 136 -3.37 24.59 11.35
C SER A 136 -3.22 23.53 10.25
N SER A 137 -2.22 23.72 9.37
CA SER A 137 -1.81 22.69 8.41
C SER A 137 -0.88 21.69 9.07
N MET A 138 -1.11 20.42 8.79
CA MET A 138 -0.23 19.29 9.12
C MET A 138 0.34 18.72 7.82
N SER A 139 1.47 18.03 7.86
CA SER A 139 1.93 17.17 6.79
C SER A 139 2.12 15.73 7.27
N ILE A 140 1.86 14.79 6.39
CA ILE A 140 2.26 13.38 6.52
C ILE A 140 3.18 13.11 5.34
N GLY A 141 4.47 12.92 5.63
CA GLY A 141 5.55 13.01 4.65
C GLY A 141 5.47 14.34 3.90
N ASN A 142 5.39 14.26 2.57
CA ASN A 142 5.28 15.41 1.69
C ASN A 142 3.81 15.79 1.35
N THR A 143 2.83 15.12 1.94
CA THR A 143 1.40 15.41 1.70
C THR A 143 0.86 16.35 2.77
N GLY A 144 0.32 17.50 2.36
CA GLY A 144 -0.28 18.48 3.27
C GLY A 144 -1.76 18.20 3.57
N TYR A 145 -2.13 18.25 4.83
CA TYR A 145 -3.50 18.10 5.34
C TYR A 145 -3.91 19.34 6.15
N LYS A 146 -5.21 19.65 6.16
CA LYS A 146 -5.78 20.69 7.03
C LYS A 146 -6.44 20.03 8.24
N VAL A 147 -6.00 20.41 9.44
CA VAL A 147 -6.57 19.95 10.71
C VAL A 147 -7.89 20.67 10.92
N LYS A 148 -8.99 20.11 10.41
CA LYS A 148 -10.33 20.65 10.66
C LYS A 148 -10.79 20.24 12.04
N VAL A 149 -11.27 21.20 12.81
CA VAL A 149 -11.92 20.95 14.10
C VAL A 149 -13.32 20.45 13.82
N ASN A 150 -13.66 19.27 14.32
CA ASN A 150 -15.05 18.87 14.39
C ASN A 150 -15.56 19.30 15.78
N PRO A 151 -16.57 20.18 15.87
CA PRO A 151 -17.14 20.60 17.14
C PRO A 151 -17.80 19.45 17.91
#